data_AF-A0A132A5A6-F1
#
_entry.id   AF-A0A132A5A6-F1
#
_cell.length_a   1.000
_cell.length_b   1.000
_cell.length_c   1.000
_cell.angle_alpha   90.00
_cell.angle_beta   90.00
_cell.angle_gamma   90.00
#
_symmetry.space_group_name_H-M   'P 1'
#
loop_
_entity.id
_entity.type
_entity.pdbx_description
1 polymer ?
#
loop_
_entity_poly.entity_id
_entity_poly.type
_entity_poly.pdbx_seq_one_letter_code
_entity_poly.pdbx_strand_id
1 'polypeptide(L)'
;MPIVCPPKKIKLDRYPNLNERVLLYAKQENEEVFHPLHLVPPTLVGLALAIENKYKLEAKNIRNIYKRCKKGITVQMDDDMVKHYSHEDTVLLEVHQIDTETHDITLVEFNPC
;
A
#
# COMPACT_ATOMS: atom_id res chain seq x y z
N MET A 1 -23.02 -13.72 49.26
CA MET A 1 -22.29 -14.26 48.08
C MET A 1 -21.75 -13.06 47.31
N PRO A 2 -20.45 -12.94 47.03
CA PRO A 2 -19.96 -11.83 46.22
C PRO A 2 -20.37 -12.08 44.77
N ILE A 3 -21.01 -11.08 44.17
CA ILE A 3 -21.36 -11.05 42.76
C ILE A 3 -20.05 -10.86 41.99
N VAL A 4 -19.55 -11.94 41.39
CA VAL A 4 -18.41 -11.86 40.48
C VAL A 4 -18.91 -11.31 39.16
N CYS A 5 -18.61 -10.04 38.88
CA CYS A 5 -18.82 -9.46 37.57
C CYS A 5 -18.01 -10.26 36.53
N PRO A 6 -18.59 -10.66 35.39
CA PRO A 6 -17.85 -11.38 34.36
C PRO A 6 -16.70 -10.49 33.84
N PRO A 7 -15.52 -11.05 33.53
CA PRO A 7 -14.43 -10.28 32.95
C PRO A 7 -14.91 -9.71 31.61
N LYS A 8 -14.95 -8.38 31.52
CA LYS A 8 -15.16 -7.69 30.25
C LYS A 8 -14.04 -8.15 29.32
N LYS A 9 -14.39 -8.86 28.25
CA LYS A 9 -13.47 -9.15 27.15
C LYS A 9 -12.97 -7.80 26.66
N ILE A 10 -11.72 -7.46 26.98
CA ILE A 10 -11.02 -6.32 26.39
C ILE A 10 -10.92 -6.69 24.92
N LYS A 11 -11.83 -6.18 24.10
CA LYS A 11 -11.67 -6.23 22.65
C LYS A 11 -10.35 -5.55 22.36
N LEU A 12 -9.45 -6.28 21.72
CA LEU A 12 -8.15 -5.82 21.32
C LEU A 12 -8.32 -4.83 20.15
N ASP A 13 -9.00 -3.70 20.38
CA ASP A 13 -9.22 -2.61 19.43
C ASP A 13 -7.92 -1.83 19.09
N ARG A 14 -6.75 -2.42 19.38
CA ARG A 14 -5.43 -1.86 19.06
C ARG A 14 -4.93 -2.21 17.67
N TYR A 15 -5.60 -3.13 16.98
CA TYR A 15 -5.32 -3.44 15.59
C TYR A 15 -6.53 -3.02 14.75
N PRO A 16 -6.40 -2.10 13.79
CA PRO A 16 -7.48 -1.84 12.83
C PRO A 16 -7.91 -3.16 12.20
N ASN A 17 -9.19 -3.30 11.86
CA ASN A 17 -9.71 -4.54 11.30
C ASN A 17 -8.82 -4.97 10.12
N LEU A 18 -8.54 -6.27 9.94
CA LEU A 18 -7.69 -6.73 8.83
C LEU A 18 -8.21 -6.26 7.45
N ASN A 19 -9.52 -6.01 7.33
CA ASN A 19 -10.13 -5.42 6.14
C ASN A 19 -9.77 -3.93 5.89
N GLU A 20 -9.21 -3.25 6.90
CA GLU A 20 -8.77 -1.85 6.85
C GLU A 20 -7.26 -1.72 6.62
N ARG A 21 -6.53 -2.84 6.46
CA ARG A 21 -5.09 -2.85 6.23
C ARG A 21 -4.68 -3.88 5.19
N VAL A 22 -4.00 -3.43 4.15
CA VAL A 22 -3.31 -4.32 3.20
C VAL A 22 -1.80 -4.13 3.36
N LEU A 23 -1.05 -5.22 3.29
CA LEU A 23 0.42 -5.19 3.25
C LEU A 23 0.84 -5.58 1.85
N LEU A 24 1.59 -4.73 1.17
CA LEU A 24 2.27 -5.08 -0.08
C LEU A 24 3.74 -5.32 0.19
N TYR A 25 4.34 -6.18 -0.62
CA TYR A 25 5.78 -6.32 -0.73
C TYR A 25 6.23 -5.52 -1.94
N ALA A 26 6.85 -4.38 -1.70
CA ALA A 26 7.27 -3.46 -2.75
C ALA A 26 8.79 -3.36 -2.82
N LYS A 27 9.34 -3.24 -4.02
CA LYS A 27 10.74 -2.86 -4.23
C LYS A 27 10.91 -2.03 -5.48
N GLN A 28 11.94 -1.20 -5.55
CA GLN A 28 12.37 -0.58 -6.81
C GLN A 28 13.24 -1.55 -7.62
N GLU A 29 13.43 -1.28 -8.92
CA GLU A 29 14.21 -2.16 -9.81
C GLU A 29 15.65 -2.38 -9.33
N ASN A 30 16.25 -1.36 -8.74
CA ASN A 30 17.60 -1.38 -8.17
C ASN A 30 17.70 -1.98 -6.76
N GLU A 31 16.59 -2.42 -6.16
CA GLU A 31 16.56 -3.06 -4.85
C GLU A 31 16.56 -4.60 -5.00
N GLU A 32 17.37 -5.28 -4.19
CA GLU A 32 17.44 -6.75 -4.19
C GLU A 32 16.34 -7.40 -3.35
N VAL A 33 15.87 -6.70 -2.31
CA VAL A 33 14.90 -7.21 -1.33
C VAL A 33 13.58 -6.45 -1.40
N PHE A 34 12.49 -7.16 -1.11
CA PHE A 34 11.19 -6.55 -0.94
C PHE A 34 11.04 -5.93 0.43
N HIS A 35 10.29 -4.84 0.48
CA HIS A 35 10.03 -4.08 1.68
C HIS A 35 8.52 -4.01 1.97
N PRO A 36 8.13 -4.01 3.25
CA PRO A 36 6.73 -3.93 3.62
C PRO A 36 6.16 -2.52 3.38
N LEU A 37 5.11 -2.44 2.57
CA LEU A 37 4.34 -1.23 2.32
C LEU A 37 2.93 -1.40 2.92
N HIS A 38 2.69 -0.75 4.06
CA HIS A 38 1.44 -0.88 4.81
C HIS A 38 0.42 0.15 4.33
N LEU A 39 -0.67 -0.31 3.73
CA LEU A 39 -1.76 0.54 3.27
C LEU A 39 -2.83 0.61 4.35
N VAL A 40 -2.90 1.74 5.07
CA VAL A 40 -3.85 1.98 6.16
C VAL A 40 -4.37 3.42 6.07
N PRO A 41 -5.62 3.64 5.64
CA PRO A 41 -6.52 2.67 5.00
C PRO A 41 -6.07 2.30 3.57
N PRO A 42 -6.62 1.23 2.95
CA PRO A 42 -6.35 0.88 1.54
C PRO A 42 -7.07 1.85 0.58
N THR A 43 -6.59 3.09 0.52
CA THR A 43 -7.03 4.16 -0.38
C THR A 43 -5.82 4.74 -1.11
N LEU A 44 -6.03 5.57 -2.15
CA LEU A 44 -4.95 6.27 -2.84
C LEU A 44 -4.13 7.15 -1.88
N VAL A 45 -4.81 7.83 -0.96
CA VAL A 45 -4.14 8.65 0.06
C VAL A 45 -3.28 7.79 0.97
N GLY A 46 -3.83 6.68 1.47
CA GLY A 46 -3.07 5.74 2.31
C GLY A 46 -1.87 5.14 1.58
N LEU A 47 -2.02 4.87 0.28
CA LEU A 47 -0.95 4.40 -0.59
C LEU A 47 0.14 5.46 -0.81
N ALA A 48 -0.23 6.71 -1.12
CA ALA A 48 0.74 7.80 -1.29
C ALA A 48 1.54 8.03 0.00
N LEU A 49 0.89 8.03 1.16
CA LEU A 49 1.55 8.16 2.45
C LEU A 49 2.46 6.97 2.78
N ALA A 50 2.05 5.75 2.41
CA ALA A 50 2.90 4.56 2.60
C ALA A 50 4.18 4.69 1.75
N ILE A 51 4.04 5.13 0.50
CA ILE A 51 5.16 5.37 -0.42
C ILE A 51 6.07 6.47 0.12
N GLU A 52 5.53 7.58 0.60
CA GLU A 52 6.29 8.67 1.22
C GLU A 52 7.13 8.17 2.41
N ASN A 53 6.50 7.42 3.31
CA ASN A 53 7.18 6.89 4.47
C ASN A 53 8.34 5.96 4.11
N LYS A 54 8.14 5.09 3.11
CA LYS A 54 9.10 4.05 2.72
C LYS A 54 10.21 4.54 1.78
N TYR A 55 9.85 5.32 0.75
CA TYR A 55 10.72 5.73 -0.36
C TYR A 55 11.11 7.21 -0.33
N LYS A 56 10.61 7.98 0.64
CA LYS A 56 10.90 9.43 0.77
C LYS A 56 10.45 10.27 -0.43
N LEU A 57 9.40 9.82 -1.11
CA LEU A 57 8.72 10.55 -2.18
C LEU A 57 7.54 11.31 -1.58
N GLU A 58 7.62 12.64 -1.53
CA GLU A 58 6.60 13.46 -0.86
C GLU A 58 5.21 13.21 -1.46
N ALA A 59 4.23 12.85 -0.63
CA ALA A 59 2.91 12.41 -1.12
C ALA A 59 2.19 13.51 -1.92
N LYS A 60 2.39 14.78 -1.56
CA LYS A 60 1.86 15.96 -2.27
C LYS A 60 2.43 16.13 -3.69
N ASN A 61 3.58 15.52 -3.98
CA ASN A 61 4.26 15.62 -5.26
C ASN A 61 3.91 14.43 -6.18
N ILE A 62 3.23 13.41 -5.65
CA ILE A 62 2.71 12.29 -6.43
C ILE A 62 1.45 12.77 -7.15
N ARG A 63 1.55 12.91 -8.48
CA ARG A 63 0.43 13.42 -9.30
C ARG A 63 -0.56 12.30 -9.63
N ASN A 64 -0.07 11.19 -10.17
CA ASN A 64 -0.90 10.02 -10.49
C ASN A 64 -0.26 8.75 -9.95
N ILE A 65 -1.12 7.77 -9.64
CA ILE A 65 -0.73 6.41 -9.30
C ILE A 65 -1.37 5.46 -10.32
N TYR A 66 -0.55 4.60 -10.90
CA TYR A 66 -0.96 3.61 -11.88
C TYR A 66 -0.67 2.20 -11.37
N LYS A 67 -1.38 1.22 -11.93
CA LYS A 67 -1.12 -0.20 -11.76
C LYS A 67 -0.86 -0.82 -13.12
N ARG A 68 0.25 -1.56 -13.27
CA ARG A 68 0.54 -2.35 -14.48
C ARG A 68 0.40 -3.84 -14.17
N CYS A 69 -0.55 -4.49 -14.84
CA CYS A 69 -0.80 -5.92 -14.63
C CYS A 69 0.10 -6.79 -15.52
N LYS A 70 0.11 -8.11 -15.24
CA LYS A 70 0.88 -9.10 -16.02
C LYS A 70 0.58 -9.13 -17.52
N LYS A 71 -0.58 -8.63 -17.94
CA LYS A 71 -0.94 -8.49 -19.37
C LYS A 71 -0.27 -7.29 -20.05
N GLY A 72 0.54 -6.51 -19.32
CA GLY A 72 1.15 -5.27 -19.81
C GLY A 72 0.19 -4.08 -19.85
N ILE A 73 -1.02 -4.22 -19.33
CA ILE A 73 -2.02 -3.14 -19.31
C ILE A 73 -1.76 -2.26 -18.09
N THR A 74 -1.62 -0.96 -18.33
CA THR A 74 -1.51 0.06 -17.29
C THR A 74 -2.87 0.73 -17.07
N VAL A 75 -3.30 0.82 -15.82
CA VAL A 75 -4.58 1.42 -15.41
C VAL A 75 -4.29 2.50 -14.38
N GLN A 76 -4.92 3.67 -14.53
CA GLN A 76 -4.89 4.70 -13.50
C GLN A 76 -5.71 4.25 -12.29
N MET A 77 -5.12 4.30 -11.11
CA MET A 77 -5.76 3.81 -9.90
C MET A 77 -6.76 4.81 -9.33
N ASP A 78 -7.83 4.28 -8.75
CA ASP A 78 -8.73 4.96 -7.81
C ASP A 78 -8.72 4.23 -6.46
N ASP A 79 -9.50 4.72 -5.49
CA ASP A 79 -9.59 4.11 -4.15
C ASP A 79 -10.12 2.67 -4.19
N ASP A 80 -11.01 2.33 -5.12
CA ASP A 80 -11.58 0.99 -5.22
C ASP A 80 -10.55 0.00 -5.77
N MET A 81 -9.72 0.42 -6.72
CA MET A 81 -8.60 -0.37 -7.24
C MET A 81 -7.57 -0.71 -6.15
N VAL A 82 -7.34 0.16 -5.16
CA VAL A 82 -6.41 -0.12 -4.05
C VAL A 82 -6.93 -1.24 -3.16
N LYS A 83 -8.26 -1.31 -2.94
CA LYS A 83 -8.90 -2.36 -2.10
C LYS A 83 -8.80 -3.76 -2.71
N HIS A 84 -8.54 -3.86 -4.01
CA HIS A 84 -8.40 -5.13 -4.71
C HIS A 84 -7.03 -5.79 -4.55
N TYR A 85 -6.05 -5.10 -3.97
CA TYR A 85 -4.79 -5.74 -3.60
C TYR A 85 -5.00 -6.78 -2.50
N SER A 86 -4.38 -7.94 -2.66
CA SER A 86 -4.35 -8.98 -1.64
C SER A 86 -3.20 -8.75 -0.67
N HIS A 87 -3.32 -9.32 0.53
CA HIS A 87 -2.23 -9.30 1.50
C HIS A 87 -1.00 -10.02 0.93
N GLU A 88 0.16 -9.39 1.06
CA GLU A 88 1.47 -9.88 0.60
C GLU A 88 1.64 -9.90 -0.93
N ASP A 89 0.76 -9.23 -1.68
CA ASP A 89 0.97 -9.00 -3.12
C ASP A 89 2.33 -8.31 -3.36
N THR A 90 3.08 -8.85 -4.30
CA THR A 90 4.42 -8.37 -4.67
C THR A 90 4.34 -7.40 -5.84
N VAL A 91 4.97 -6.24 -5.70
CA VAL A 91 4.99 -5.19 -6.73
C VAL A 91 6.39 -4.60 -6.91
N LEU A 92 6.70 -4.21 -8.15
CA LEU A 92 7.79 -3.28 -8.42
C LEU A 92 7.22 -1.86 -8.40
N LEU A 93 7.89 -0.95 -7.70
CA LEU A 93 7.56 0.46 -7.68
C LEU A 93 8.44 1.19 -8.69
N GLU A 94 7.81 1.73 -9.73
CA GLU A 94 8.46 2.59 -10.72
C GLU A 94 8.09 4.05 -10.45
N VAL A 95 9.09 4.93 -10.48
CA VAL A 95 8.92 6.38 -10.33
C VAL A 95 9.21 7.03 -11.67
N HIS A 96 8.24 7.74 -12.22
CA HIS A 96 8.40 8.49 -13.45
C HIS A 96 8.38 9.99 -13.13
N GLN A 97 9.54 10.64 -13.25
CA GLN A 97 9.67 12.07 -13.01
C GLN A 97 9.04 12.87 -14.16
N ILE A 98 8.11 13.76 -13.81
CA ILE A 98 7.42 14.62 -14.78
C ILE A 98 8.11 15.98 -14.88
N ASP A 99 8.44 16.57 -13.73
CA ASP A 99 9.17 17.84 -13.62
C ASP A 99 10.15 17.82 -12.44
N THR A 100 10.63 18.99 -11.99
CA THR A 100 11.61 19.10 -10.89
C THR A 100 11.07 18.59 -9.56
N GLU A 101 9.77 18.68 -9.32
CA GLU A 101 9.17 18.37 -8.03
C GLU A 101 8.15 17.24 -8.10
N THR A 102 7.47 17.04 -9.24
CA THR A 102 6.35 16.10 -9.38
C THR A 102 6.72 14.81 -10.12
N HIS A 103 6.07 13.73 -9.69
CA HIS A 103 6.32 12.37 -10.19
C HIS A 103 5.01 11.59 -10.29
N ASP A 104 4.96 10.71 -11.27
CA ASP A 104 3.94 9.66 -11.37
C ASP A 104 4.52 8.34 -10.84
N ILE A 105 3.69 7.55 -10.17
CA ILE A 105 4.07 6.24 -9.62
C ILE A 105 3.35 5.14 -10.39
N THR A 106 4.08 4.06 -10.73
CA THR A 106 3.46 2.83 -11.25
C THR A 106 3.81 1.64 -10.36
N LEU A 107 2.77 0.95 -9.86
CA LEU A 107 2.90 -0.33 -9.19
C LEU A 107 2.75 -1.45 -10.23
N VAL A 108 3.85 -2.13 -10.52
CA VAL A 108 3.90 -3.22 -11.49
C VAL A 108 3.75 -4.53 -10.75
N GLU A 109 2.78 -5.36 -11.13
CA GLU A 109 2.65 -6.71 -10.57
C GLU A 109 3.94 -7.49 -10.80
N PHE A 110 4.59 -7.91 -9.72
CA PHE A 110 5.78 -8.74 -9.77
C PHE A 110 5.39 -10.18 -9.47
N ASN A 111 5.85 -11.10 -10.30
CA ASN A 111 5.75 -12.53 -10.04
C ASN A 111 7.17 -13.10 -10.11
N PRO A 112 7.75 -13.59 -9.01
CA PRO A 112 8.93 -14.42 -9.12
C PRO A 112 8.55 -15.68 -9.91
N CYS A 113 9.31 -15.98 -10.96
CA CYS A 113 9.20 -17.24 -11.70
C CYS A 113 9.49 -18.43 -10.80
#